data_AF-A0A949GRL2-F1
#
_entry.id   AF-A0A949GRL2-F1
#
_cell.length_a   1.000
_cell.length_b   1.000
_cell.length_c   1.000
_cell.angle_alpha   90.00
_cell.angle_beta   90.00
_cell.angle_gamma   90.00
#
_symmetry.space_group_name_H-M   'P 1'
#
loop_
_entity.id
_entity.type
_entity.pdbx_description
1 polymer ?
#
loop_
_entity_poly.entity_id
_entity_poly.type
_entity_poly.pdbx_seq_one_letter_code
_entity_poly.pdbx_strand_id
1 'polypeptide(L)'
;WYWWRFNGFGYFWGMAFGILASLLIPWAQPVWQPQLMAISTAFPPLHAAFATLVTLPSALVCFPAILVLSLIGCFVGTWLSKAEDMDVLKSFYIKTRPWGLWGPVLKAVQAEDPSFRPNPDFWRDMFNIVVGIVWQTSLVALPVYVVIREYERSAIALALVAVTSLILKVTWLDHLKKVYPDPKPQPAAS
;
A
#
# COMPACT_ATOMS: atom_id res chain seq x y z
N TRP A 1 -19.17 -6.92 -7.27
CA TRP A 1 -17.71 -6.81 -7.16
C TRP A 1 -17.29 -7.10 -5.72
N TYR A 2 -16.23 -7.89 -5.51
CA TYR A 2 -15.83 -8.49 -4.22
C TYR A 2 -15.02 -7.55 -3.30
N TRP A 3 -14.77 -6.30 -3.70
CA TRP A 3 -13.89 -5.36 -3.01
C TRP A 3 -14.18 -5.15 -1.51
N TRP A 4 -15.45 -4.97 -1.14
CA TRP A 4 -15.88 -4.78 0.25
C TRP A 4 -15.72 -6.03 1.13
N ARG A 5 -15.41 -7.18 0.52
CA ARG A 5 -15.32 -8.47 1.20
C ARG A 5 -13.92 -8.79 1.70
N PHE A 6 -12.91 -8.03 1.25
CA PHE A 6 -11.54 -8.14 1.74
C PHE A 6 -11.47 -7.82 3.23
N ASN A 7 -10.92 -8.74 4.02
CA ASN A 7 -10.96 -8.69 5.48
C ASN A 7 -9.56 -8.94 6.10
N GLY A 8 -9.48 -8.85 7.43
CA GLY A 8 -8.24 -9.04 8.17
C GLY A 8 -7.60 -10.43 7.99
N PHE A 9 -8.41 -11.48 7.80
CA PHE A 9 -7.90 -12.84 7.56
C PHE A 9 -7.20 -12.97 6.21
N GLY A 10 -7.72 -12.32 5.17
CA GLY A 10 -7.03 -12.21 3.88
C GLY A 10 -5.65 -11.59 4.05
N TYR A 11 -5.58 -10.42 4.69
CA TYR A 11 -4.31 -9.74 4.97
C TYR A 11 -3.33 -10.63 5.75
N PHE A 12 -3.80 -11.31 6.81
CA PHE A 12 -2.98 -12.24 7.60
C PHE A 12 -2.37 -13.35 6.74
N TRP A 13 -3.18 -14.08 5.98
CA TRP A 13 -2.68 -15.17 5.15
C TRP A 13 -1.78 -14.66 4.03
N GLY A 14 -2.05 -13.49 3.47
CA GLY A 14 -1.14 -12.87 2.50
C GLY A 14 0.26 -12.63 3.06
N MET A 15 0.36 -12.11 4.28
CA MET A 15 1.64 -11.93 4.97
C MET A 15 2.33 -13.28 5.24
N ALA A 16 1.59 -14.25 5.78
CA ALA A 16 2.14 -15.57 6.10
C ALA A 16 2.72 -16.28 4.85
N PHE A 17 1.96 -16.29 3.75
CA PHE A 17 2.43 -16.84 2.48
C PHE A 17 3.58 -16.02 1.89
N GLY A 18 3.58 -14.69 2.02
CA GLY A 18 4.68 -13.85 1.57
C GLY A 18 5.99 -14.15 2.33
N ILE A 19 5.92 -14.31 3.65
CA ILE A 19 7.08 -14.70 4.48
C ILE A 19 7.58 -16.08 4.06
N LEU A 20 6.70 -17.09 3.98
CA LEU A 20 7.08 -18.44 3.55
C LEU A 20 7.70 -18.44 2.16
N ALA A 21 7.10 -17.73 1.20
CA ALA A 21 7.62 -17.59 -0.15
C ALA A 21 9.00 -16.91 -0.17
N SER A 22 9.21 -15.88 0.67
CA SER A 22 10.50 -15.18 0.77
C SER A 22 11.63 -16.04 1.32
N LEU A 23 11.31 -17.08 2.10
CA LEU A 23 12.29 -18.06 2.59
C LEU A 23 12.54 -19.17 1.55
N LEU A 24 11.49 -19.66 0.91
CA LEU A 24 11.55 -20.84 0.04
C LEU A 24 12.00 -20.53 -1.38
N ILE A 25 11.57 -19.42 -1.99
CA ILE A 25 11.87 -19.11 -3.39
C ILE A 25 13.37 -18.84 -3.60
N PRO A 26 14.04 -17.99 -2.78
CA PRO A 26 15.49 -17.82 -2.90
C PRO A 26 16.27 -19.10 -2.59
N TRP A 27 15.80 -19.89 -1.62
CA TRP A 27 16.41 -21.19 -1.33
C TRP A 27 16.33 -22.15 -2.52
N ALA A 28 15.21 -22.18 -3.23
CA ALA A 28 15.03 -22.97 -4.44
C ALA A 28 15.68 -22.36 -5.69
N GLN A 29 16.26 -21.16 -5.61
CA GLN A 29 16.81 -20.42 -6.76
C GLN A 29 17.79 -21.23 -7.62
N PRO A 30 18.73 -22.02 -7.06
CA PRO A 30 19.62 -22.85 -7.87
C PRO A 30 18.88 -23.85 -8.77
N VAL A 31 17.66 -24.24 -8.40
CA VAL A 31 16.85 -25.23 -9.10
C VAL A 31 16.05 -24.63 -10.25
N TRP A 32 15.67 -23.34 -10.21
CA TRP A 32 14.80 -22.73 -11.23
C TRP A 32 15.46 -21.61 -12.05
N GLN A 33 16.50 -20.96 -11.53
CA GLN A 33 17.21 -19.87 -12.23
C GLN A 33 17.85 -20.32 -13.55
N PRO A 34 18.50 -21.50 -13.66
CA PRO A 34 19.09 -21.94 -14.92
C PRO A 34 18.06 -22.13 -16.04
N GLN A 35 16.88 -22.64 -15.70
CA GLN A 35 15.77 -22.86 -16.63
C GLN A 35 15.20 -21.52 -17.07
N LEU A 36 15.02 -20.56 -16.15
CA LEU A 36 14.59 -19.21 -16.48
C LEU A 36 15.58 -18.55 -17.46
N MET A 37 16.89 -18.69 -17.21
CA MET A 37 17.92 -18.21 -18.13
C MET A 37 17.84 -18.88 -19.50
N ALA A 38 17.71 -20.20 -19.55
CA ALA A 38 17.61 -20.96 -20.80
C ALA A 38 16.36 -20.58 -21.62
N ILE A 39 15.21 -20.40 -20.96
CA ILE A 39 13.97 -19.92 -21.60
C ILE A 39 14.16 -18.49 -22.12
N SER A 40 14.81 -17.63 -21.33
CA SER A 40 15.03 -16.25 -21.73
C SER A 40 15.90 -16.17 -23.00
N THR A 41 16.98 -16.95 -23.09
CA THR A 41 17.90 -16.93 -24.24
C THR A 41 17.38 -17.65 -25.46
N ALA A 42 16.38 -18.53 -25.31
CA ALA A 42 15.71 -19.21 -26.43
C ALA A 42 14.96 -18.25 -27.39
N PHE A 43 14.65 -17.03 -26.93
CA PHE A 43 14.01 -15.99 -27.73
C PHE A 43 14.84 -14.69 -27.69
N PRO A 44 15.84 -14.52 -28.58
CA PRO A 44 16.80 -13.42 -28.51
C PRO A 44 16.22 -11.99 -28.43
N PRO A 45 15.13 -11.63 -29.15
CA PRO A 45 14.52 -10.30 -29.02
C PRO A 45 13.89 -10.08 -27.64
N LEU A 46 13.28 -11.12 -27.07
CA LEU A 46 12.67 -11.10 -25.74
C LEU A 46 13.75 -11.09 -24.65
N HIS A 47 14.83 -11.86 -24.85
CA HIS A 47 16.00 -11.82 -23.99
C HIS A 47 16.58 -10.41 -23.90
N ALA A 48 16.82 -9.75 -25.03
CA ALA A 48 17.36 -8.40 -25.04
C ALA A 48 16.48 -7.40 -24.29
N ALA A 49 15.16 -7.55 -24.37
CA ALA A 49 14.20 -6.70 -23.66
C ALA A 49 14.13 -6.94 -22.14
N PHE A 50 14.43 -8.16 -21.68
CA PHE A 50 14.22 -8.58 -20.28
C PHE A 50 15.46 -9.15 -19.58
N ALA A 51 16.63 -9.15 -20.23
CA ALA A 51 17.87 -9.69 -19.69
C ALA A 51 18.22 -9.05 -18.35
N THR A 52 17.97 -7.74 -18.24
CA THR A 52 18.18 -6.98 -17.01
C THR A 52 17.39 -7.53 -15.83
N LEU A 53 16.16 -8.02 -16.03
CA LEU A 53 15.33 -8.59 -14.98
C LEU A 53 15.89 -9.91 -14.44
N VAL A 54 16.45 -10.75 -15.31
CA VAL A 54 16.94 -12.08 -14.93
C VAL A 54 18.33 -12.00 -14.26
N THR A 55 19.06 -10.91 -14.50
CA THR A 55 20.38 -10.65 -13.90
C THR A 55 20.33 -9.75 -12.65
N LEU A 56 19.15 -9.36 -12.17
CA LEU A 56 19.04 -8.55 -10.94
C LEU A 56 19.58 -9.33 -9.71
N PRO A 57 19.92 -8.61 -8.61
CA PRO A 57 20.13 -9.24 -7.31
C PRO A 57 19.00 -10.22 -6.94
N SER A 58 19.34 -11.34 -6.28
CA SER A 58 18.39 -12.44 -6.02
C SER A 58 17.06 -11.97 -5.42
N ALA A 59 17.12 -11.06 -4.44
CA ALA A 59 15.94 -10.49 -3.78
C ALA A 59 14.97 -9.84 -4.77
N LEU A 60 15.48 -9.15 -5.79
CA LEU A 60 14.65 -8.48 -6.81
C LEU A 60 14.12 -9.45 -7.86
N VAL A 61 14.90 -10.47 -8.25
CA VAL A 61 14.44 -11.52 -9.18
C VAL A 61 13.30 -12.34 -8.56
N CYS A 62 13.39 -12.66 -7.27
CA CYS A 62 12.39 -13.46 -6.57
C CYS A 62 11.12 -12.67 -6.22
N PHE A 63 11.21 -11.34 -6.11
CA PHE A 63 10.14 -10.49 -5.62
C PHE A 63 8.80 -10.66 -6.37
N PRO A 64 8.73 -10.66 -7.71
CA PRO A 64 7.47 -10.85 -8.42
C PRO A 64 6.77 -12.18 -8.07
N ALA A 65 7.53 -13.26 -7.95
CA ALA A 65 6.98 -14.56 -7.58
C ALA A 65 6.49 -14.57 -6.13
N ILE A 66 7.25 -13.98 -5.20
CA ILE A 66 6.84 -13.81 -3.79
C ILE A 66 5.54 -12.99 -3.71
N LEU A 67 5.45 -11.90 -4.47
CA LEU A 67 4.27 -11.04 -4.52
C LEU A 67 3.04 -11.81 -5.01
N VAL A 68 3.17 -12.60 -6.08
CA VAL A 68 2.07 -13.41 -6.59
C VAL A 68 1.60 -14.45 -5.56
N LEU A 69 2.51 -15.16 -4.91
CA LEU A 69 2.14 -16.12 -3.87
C LEU A 69 1.48 -15.44 -2.65
N SER A 70 1.99 -14.27 -2.25
CA SER A 70 1.38 -13.47 -1.19
C SER A 70 -0.03 -13.01 -1.57
N LEU A 71 -0.24 -12.55 -2.80
CA LEU A 71 -1.56 -12.17 -3.32
C LEU A 71 -2.52 -13.36 -3.36
N ILE A 72 -2.06 -14.55 -3.76
CA ILE A 72 -2.86 -15.77 -3.71
C ILE A 72 -3.27 -16.05 -2.26
N GLY A 73 -2.34 -15.95 -1.31
CA GLY A 73 -2.64 -16.06 0.13
C GLY A 73 -3.70 -15.08 0.59
N CYS A 74 -3.64 -13.82 0.14
CA CYS A 74 -4.66 -12.80 0.41
C CYS A 74 -6.05 -13.23 -0.06
N PHE A 75 -6.17 -13.67 -1.32
CA PHE A 75 -7.46 -14.05 -1.90
C PHE A 75 -8.01 -15.34 -1.29
N VAL A 76 -7.18 -16.36 -1.10
CA VAL A 76 -7.57 -17.63 -0.48
C VAL A 76 -8.02 -17.40 0.96
N GLY A 77 -7.26 -16.64 1.76
CA GLY A 77 -7.63 -16.29 3.12
C GLY A 77 -8.94 -15.51 3.22
N THR A 78 -9.18 -14.60 2.27
CA THR A 78 -10.44 -13.83 2.22
C THR A 78 -11.63 -14.72 1.82
N TRP A 79 -11.44 -15.63 0.88
CA TRP A 79 -12.50 -16.52 0.39
C TRP A 79 -12.88 -17.59 1.41
N LEU A 80 -11.90 -18.17 2.11
CA LEU A 80 -12.14 -19.21 3.10
C LEU A 80 -12.68 -18.66 4.44
N SER A 81 -12.48 -17.38 4.73
CA SER A 81 -13.02 -16.74 5.94
C SER A 81 -14.47 -16.30 5.73
N LYS A 82 -15.20 -15.99 6.82
CA LYS A 82 -16.56 -15.44 6.75
C LYS A 82 -16.54 -13.96 6.34
N ALA A 83 -17.64 -13.49 5.74
CA ALA A 83 -17.83 -12.06 5.48
C ALA A 83 -17.91 -11.29 6.78
N GLU A 84 -17.32 -10.09 6.78
CA GLU A 84 -17.49 -9.18 7.91
C GLU A 84 -18.92 -8.69 7.99
N ASP A 85 -19.34 -8.44 9.23
CA ASP A 85 -20.67 -7.93 9.52
C ASP A 85 -20.87 -6.54 8.88
N MET A 86 -22.07 -6.31 8.36
CA MET A 86 -22.44 -5.06 7.72
C MET A 86 -22.34 -3.88 8.69
N ASP A 87 -22.62 -4.08 9.99
CA ASP A 87 -22.51 -3.01 10.98
C ASP A 87 -21.06 -2.55 11.22
N VAL A 88 -20.13 -3.50 11.21
CA VAL A 88 -18.69 -3.22 11.27
C VAL A 88 -18.24 -2.50 10.00
N LEU A 89 -18.69 -2.97 8.83
CA LEU A 89 -18.39 -2.35 7.54
C LEU A 89 -18.93 -0.92 7.43
N LYS A 90 -20.16 -0.65 7.88
CA LYS A 90 -20.74 0.69 7.94
C LYS A 90 -19.91 1.60 8.85
N SER A 91 -19.59 1.15 10.06
CA SER A 91 -18.78 1.91 11.02
C SER A 91 -17.40 2.24 10.46
N PHE A 92 -16.75 1.27 9.82
CA PHE A 92 -15.48 1.47 9.13
C PHE A 92 -15.63 2.48 7.98
N TYR A 93 -16.64 2.33 7.12
CA TYR A 93 -16.85 3.18 5.95
C TYR A 93 -17.13 4.64 6.32
N ILE A 94 -17.94 4.88 7.35
CA ILE A 94 -18.25 6.23 7.85
C ILE A 94 -16.99 6.90 8.42
N LYS A 95 -16.20 6.14 9.21
CA LYS A 95 -15.00 6.67 9.89
C LYS A 95 -13.83 6.90 8.93
N THR A 96 -13.56 5.95 8.04
CA THR A 96 -12.37 5.98 7.18
C THR A 96 -12.62 6.61 5.81
N ARG A 97 -13.89 6.69 5.38
CA ARG A 97 -14.33 7.22 4.09
C ARG A 97 -13.46 6.79 2.91
N PRO A 98 -13.30 5.47 2.71
CA PRO A 98 -12.42 4.95 1.70
C PRO A 98 -12.97 5.24 0.30
N TRP A 99 -12.09 5.59 -0.63
CA TRP A 99 -12.40 5.63 -2.05
C TRP A 99 -12.45 4.20 -2.64
N GLY A 100 -13.07 4.05 -3.82
CA GLY A 100 -13.15 2.77 -4.53
C GLY A 100 -14.55 2.16 -4.62
N LEU A 101 -14.62 0.84 -4.83
CA LEU A 101 -15.83 0.12 -5.22
C LEU A 101 -16.64 -0.39 -4.02
N TRP A 102 -17.15 0.54 -3.20
CA TRP A 102 -17.89 0.27 -1.95
C TRP A 102 -19.43 0.29 -2.10
N GLY A 103 -19.94 0.14 -3.32
CA GLY A 103 -21.36 0.35 -3.66
C GLY A 103 -22.39 -0.27 -2.69
N PRO A 104 -22.28 -1.55 -2.27
CA PRO A 104 -23.23 -2.15 -1.34
C PRO A 104 -23.23 -1.52 0.05
N VAL A 105 -22.04 -1.24 0.60
CA VAL A 105 -21.88 -0.64 1.93
C VAL A 105 -22.35 0.82 1.90
N LEU A 106 -22.02 1.58 0.85
CA LEU A 106 -22.50 2.95 0.67
C LEU A 106 -24.03 3.01 0.63
N LYS A 107 -24.69 2.10 -0.12
CA LYS A 107 -26.16 2.02 -0.15
C LYS A 107 -26.75 1.69 1.21
N ALA A 108 -26.12 0.79 1.97
CA ALA A 108 -26.55 0.45 3.32
C ALA A 108 -26.45 1.66 4.27
N VAL A 109 -25.35 2.42 4.21
CA VAL A 109 -25.18 3.67 4.98
C VAL A 109 -26.21 4.71 4.56
N GLN A 110 -26.45 4.89 3.25
CA GLN A 110 -27.40 5.88 2.74
C GLN A 110 -28.86 5.53 3.02
N ALA A 111 -29.18 4.26 3.27
CA ALA A 111 -30.50 3.85 3.72
C ALA A 111 -30.78 4.32 5.16
N GLU A 112 -29.75 4.41 6.00
CA GLU A 112 -29.85 4.89 7.38
C GLU A 112 -29.65 6.42 7.49
N ASP A 113 -28.74 6.97 6.70
CA ASP A 113 -28.46 8.41 6.60
C ASP A 113 -28.45 8.87 5.14
N PRO A 114 -29.60 9.34 4.62
CA PRO A 114 -29.70 9.85 3.24
C PRO A 114 -28.83 11.09 2.97
N SER A 115 -28.38 11.80 4.01
CA SER A 115 -27.51 12.96 3.86
C SER A 115 -26.04 12.58 3.65
N PHE A 116 -25.68 11.32 3.90
CA PHE A 116 -24.31 10.83 3.80
C PHE A 116 -23.79 10.90 2.36
N ARG A 117 -22.65 11.58 2.19
CA ARG A 117 -21.96 11.71 0.90
C ARG A 117 -20.63 10.94 0.91
N PRO A 118 -20.32 10.18 -0.17
CA PRO A 118 -19.04 9.53 -0.32
C PRO A 118 -17.90 10.56 -0.47
N ASN A 119 -16.67 10.14 -0.17
CA ASN A 119 -15.48 10.99 -0.29
C ASN A 119 -15.12 11.26 -1.76
N PRO A 120 -15.09 12.55 -2.21
CA PRO A 120 -14.69 12.91 -3.57
C PRO A 120 -13.18 13.20 -3.72
N ASP A 121 -12.40 13.20 -2.64
CA ASP A 121 -11.02 13.72 -2.62
C ASP A 121 -9.95 12.76 -3.18
N PHE A 122 -10.34 11.80 -4.03
CA PHE A 122 -9.43 10.78 -4.58
C PHE A 122 -8.12 11.37 -5.13
N TRP A 123 -8.20 12.40 -5.97
CA TRP A 123 -7.01 13.02 -6.58
C TRP A 123 -6.10 13.71 -5.58
N ARG A 124 -6.69 14.35 -4.56
CA ARG A 124 -5.94 14.97 -3.46
C ARG A 124 -5.23 13.91 -2.63
N ASP A 125 -5.92 12.81 -2.33
CA ASP A 125 -5.34 11.68 -1.60
C ASP A 125 -4.17 11.05 -2.39
N MET A 126 -4.32 10.86 -3.70
CA MET A 126 -3.24 10.33 -4.55
C MET A 126 -2.03 11.28 -4.60
N PHE A 127 -2.27 12.59 -4.74
CA PHE A 127 -1.20 13.60 -4.67
C PHE A 127 -0.47 13.54 -3.32
N ASN A 128 -1.21 13.50 -2.21
CA ASN A 128 -0.64 13.40 -0.87
C ASN A 128 0.17 12.11 -0.69
N ILE A 129 -0.25 10.98 -1.26
CA ILE A 129 0.50 9.73 -1.24
C ILE A 129 1.84 9.88 -1.97
N VAL A 130 1.85 10.46 -3.17
CA VAL A 130 3.09 10.68 -3.94
C VAL A 130 4.05 11.59 -3.18
N VAL A 131 3.56 12.71 -2.63
CA VAL A 131 4.36 13.60 -1.78
C VAL A 131 4.87 12.87 -0.54
N GLY A 132 4.04 12.03 0.08
CA GLY A 132 4.39 11.21 1.22
C GLY A 132 5.49 10.18 0.93
N ILE A 133 5.50 9.58 -0.27
CA ILE A 133 6.58 8.68 -0.70
C ILE A 133 7.90 9.43 -0.81
N VAL A 134 7.90 10.62 -1.42
CA VAL A 134 9.10 11.48 -1.51
C VAL A 134 9.56 11.90 -0.11
N TRP A 135 8.64 12.31 0.76
CA TRP A 135 8.91 12.69 2.14
C TRP A 135 9.56 11.54 2.93
N GLN A 136 8.95 10.35 2.90
CA GLN A 136 9.42 9.18 3.66
C GLN A 136 10.76 8.66 3.12
N THR A 137 10.92 8.62 1.80
CA THR A 137 12.19 8.21 1.17
C THR A 137 13.31 9.16 1.52
N SER A 138 13.06 10.48 1.49
CA SER A 138 14.05 11.50 1.86
C SER A 138 14.42 11.41 3.33
N LEU A 139 13.46 11.14 4.21
CA LEU A 139 13.69 10.98 5.65
C LEU A 139 14.56 9.76 5.96
N VAL A 140 14.38 8.66 5.23
CA VAL A 140 15.24 7.46 5.36
C VAL A 140 16.63 7.69 4.75
N ALA A 141 16.72 8.39 3.62
CA ALA A 141 17.99 8.66 2.93
C ALA A 141 18.89 9.64 3.70
N LEU A 142 18.30 10.62 4.38
CA LEU A 142 19.03 11.67 5.11
C LEU A 142 20.10 11.12 6.08
N PRO A 143 19.79 10.24 7.05
CA PRO A 143 20.81 9.72 7.96
C PRO A 143 21.89 8.89 7.23
N VAL A 144 21.52 8.19 6.16
CA VAL A 144 22.50 7.43 5.35
C VAL A 144 23.50 8.38 4.70
N TYR A 145 23.05 9.47 4.09
CA TYR A 145 23.92 10.47 3.47
C TYR A 145 24.82 11.18 4.48
N VAL A 146 24.31 11.47 5.68
CA VAL A 146 25.13 12.04 6.77
C VAL A 146 26.24 11.07 7.19
N VAL A 147 25.93 9.79 7.36
CA VAL A 147 26.90 8.76 7.78
C VAL A 147 28.01 8.57 6.74
N ILE A 148 27.67 8.53 5.45
CA ILE A 148 28.67 8.40 4.37
C ILE A 148 29.34 9.74 4.01
N ARG A 149 29.05 10.82 4.76
CA ARG A 149 29.62 12.18 4.61
C ARG A 149 29.32 12.86 3.27
N GLU A 150 28.19 12.51 2.64
CA GLU A 150 27.67 13.13 1.42
C GLU A 150 26.79 14.34 1.79
N TYR A 151 27.41 15.45 2.19
CA TYR A 151 26.70 16.60 2.76
C TYR A 151 25.79 17.33 1.77
N GLU A 152 26.15 17.40 0.49
CA GLU A 152 25.30 18.02 -0.54
C GLU A 152 23.98 17.26 -0.68
N ARG A 153 24.04 15.93 -0.79
CA ARG A 153 22.85 15.06 -0.88
C ARG A 153 22.05 15.07 0.41
N SER A 154 22.73 15.16 1.55
CA SER A 154 22.07 15.34 2.86
C SER A 154 21.27 16.64 2.90
N ALA A 155 21.83 17.74 2.42
CA ALA A 155 21.14 19.03 2.37
C ALA A 155 19.91 18.98 1.44
N ILE A 156 20.03 18.33 0.27
CA ILE A 156 18.89 18.13 -0.64
C ILE A 156 17.80 17.29 0.03
N ALA A 157 18.15 16.17 0.66
CA ALA A 157 17.20 15.32 1.36
C ALA A 157 16.48 16.08 2.50
N LEU A 158 17.21 16.88 3.28
CA LEU A 158 16.63 17.72 4.32
C LEU A 158 15.68 18.78 3.75
N ALA A 159 16.07 19.44 2.66
CA ALA A 159 15.21 20.41 1.98
C ALA A 159 13.93 19.76 1.45
N LEU A 160 14.04 18.56 0.85
CA LEU A 160 12.87 17.80 0.40
C LEU A 160 11.94 17.46 1.56
N VAL A 161 12.46 16.98 2.69
CA VAL A 161 11.66 16.71 3.90
C VAL A 161 10.93 17.98 4.36
N ALA A 162 11.63 19.12 4.44
CA ALA A 162 11.02 20.38 4.87
C ALA A 162 9.90 20.84 3.91
N VAL A 163 10.17 20.89 2.61
CA VAL A 163 9.20 21.32 1.59
C VAL A 163 7.99 20.39 1.54
N THR A 164 8.21 19.08 1.49
CA THR A 164 7.10 18.11 1.44
C THR A 164 6.30 18.08 2.74
N SER A 165 6.92 18.35 3.91
CA SER A 165 6.19 18.54 5.17
C SER A 165 5.24 19.75 5.12
N LEU A 166 5.69 20.87 4.55
CA LEU A 166 4.86 22.07 4.39
C LEU A 166 3.70 21.81 3.41
N ILE A 167 3.96 21.11 2.31
CA ILE A 167 2.92 20.71 1.36
C ILE A 167 1.89 19.83 2.08
N LEU A 168 2.31 18.74 2.72
CA LEU A 168 1.41 17.81 3.43
C LEU A 168 0.66 18.47 4.58
N LYS A 169 1.28 19.44 5.28
CA LYS A 169 0.57 20.22 6.30
C LYS A 169 -0.68 20.90 5.70
N VAL A 170 -0.53 21.56 4.55
CA VAL A 170 -1.62 22.31 3.93
C VAL A 170 -2.60 21.39 3.18
N THR A 171 -2.08 20.45 2.39
CA THR A 171 -2.91 19.63 1.50
C THR A 171 -3.59 18.46 2.20
N TRP A 172 -3.00 17.97 3.29
CA TRP A 172 -3.51 16.83 4.06
C TRP A 172 -3.95 17.23 5.48
N LEU A 173 -3.05 17.69 6.35
CA LEU A 173 -3.36 17.88 7.77
C LEU A 173 -4.44 18.95 8.02
N ASP A 174 -4.31 20.12 7.40
CA ASP A 174 -5.28 21.21 7.55
C ASP A 174 -6.60 20.91 6.83
N HIS A 175 -6.56 20.11 5.76
CA HIS A 175 -7.77 19.62 5.08
C HIS A 175 -8.55 18.64 5.97
N LEU A 176 -7.85 17.68 6.59
CA LEU A 176 -8.45 16.72 7.51
C LEU A 176 -9.20 17.42 8.64
N LYS A 177 -8.61 18.44 9.28
CA LYS A 177 -9.26 19.20 10.35
C LYS A 177 -10.53 19.92 9.91
N LYS A 178 -10.60 20.36 8.64
CA LYS A 178 -11.78 21.04 8.08
C LYS A 178 -12.90 20.06 7.75
N VAL A 179 -12.55 18.90 7.19
CA VAL A 179 -13.52 17.89 6.77
C VAL A 179 -14.02 17.06 7.96
N TYR A 180 -13.15 16.86 8.96
CA TYR A 180 -13.42 16.06 10.15
C TYR A 180 -13.05 16.87 11.40
N PRO A 181 -13.90 17.85 11.78
CA PRO A 181 -13.74 18.53 13.05
C PRO A 181 -13.88 17.53 14.19
N ASP A 182 -13.04 17.65 15.22
CA ASP A 182 -13.10 16.78 16.38
C ASP A 182 -14.51 16.79 16.99
N PRO A 183 -15.00 15.64 17.49
CA PRO A 183 -16.28 15.60 18.19
C PRO A 183 -16.29 16.65 19.30
N LYS A 184 -17.34 17.47 19.35
CA LYS A 184 -17.51 18.42 20.45
C LYS A 184 -17.46 17.64 21.77
N PRO A 185 -16.73 18.12 22.80
CA PRO A 185 -16.73 17.49 24.11
C PRO A 185 -18.18 17.32 24.57
N GLN A 186 -18.60 16.08 24.84
CA GLN A 186 -19.91 15.85 25.45
C GLN A 186 -19.87 16.45 26.86
N PRO A 187 -20.91 17.20 27.28
CA PRO A 187 -20.99 17.66 28.64
C PRO A 187 -20.90 16.44 29.56
N ALA A 188 -19.99 16.51 30.54
CA ALA A 188 -19.83 15.46 31.53
C ALA A 188 -21.20 15.15 32.12
N ALA A 189 -21.61 13.88 32.08
CA ALA A 189 -22.83 13.44 32.73
C ALA A 189 -22.72 13.81 34.22
N SER A 190 -23.53 14.79 34.63
CA SER A 190 -23.69 15.25 36.01
C SER A 190 -24.45 14.24 36.84
#